data_AF-A0A917YE45-F1
#
_entry.id   AF-A0A917YE45-F1
#
_cell.length_a   1.000
_cell.length_b   1.000
_cell.length_c   1.000
_cell.angle_alpha   90.00
_cell.angle_beta   90.00
_cell.angle_gamma   90.00
#
_symmetry.space_group_name_H-M   'P 1'
#
loop_
_entity.id
_entity.type
_entity.pdbx_description
1 polymer ?
#
loop_
_entity_poly.entity_id
_entity_poly.type
_entity_poly.pdbx_seq_one_letter_code
_entity_poly.pdbx_strand_id
1 'polypeptide(L)'
;MNAEMVTGSGPHPWHLGASMPRPIDLAKRRELLDRVREYVLSNGLTSLSLRPLARALGTSDRMLLYYFGTKERLIAEALALDAERPFWRASSLLDTAGAPDDAAGLRRFVEDLWQQIRAPDRRPMLRLYLELMTASLHDPDRYGPIVRDVLTEWTDLLTPVFLGLGMGEQRARNEATLLVDATFGLLVAPLADGHWAGADAAFRSLLDRLEAGWHAAQ
;
A
#
# COMPACT_ATOMS: atom_id res chain seq x y z
N MET A 1 -4.15 -4.91 89.98
CA MET A 1 -4.70 -3.73 89.28
C MET A 1 -4.74 -4.05 87.80
N ASN A 2 -5.96 -4.28 87.28
CA ASN A 2 -6.49 -4.23 85.89
C ASN A 2 -5.79 -5.07 84.79
N ALA A 3 -6.49 -5.95 84.03
CA ALA A 3 -7.51 -5.68 82.98
C ALA A 3 -6.92 -4.82 81.84
N GLU A 4 -6.97 -5.15 80.54
CA GLU A 4 -8.07 -5.66 79.72
C GLU A 4 -7.56 -5.99 78.29
N MET A 5 -8.31 -6.83 77.57
CA MET A 5 -8.19 -7.07 76.12
C MET A 5 -8.57 -5.83 75.30
N VAL A 6 -7.91 -5.53 74.17
CA VAL A 6 -8.59 -5.02 72.94
C VAL A 6 -7.81 -5.44 71.67
N THR A 7 -8.59 -5.99 70.75
CA THR A 7 -8.36 -6.44 69.38
C THR A 7 -8.13 -5.32 68.35
N GLY A 8 -7.39 -5.62 67.27
CA GLY A 8 -7.87 -5.32 65.91
C GLY A 8 -7.08 -4.33 65.03
N SER A 9 -7.08 -4.66 63.74
CA SER A 9 -6.78 -3.84 62.55
C SER A 9 -5.31 -3.65 62.13
N GLY A 10 -4.81 -4.61 61.36
CA GLY A 10 -3.74 -4.38 60.39
C GLY A 10 -4.24 -3.54 59.20
N PRO A 11 -3.40 -2.72 58.57
CA PRO A 11 -3.81 -1.87 57.45
C PRO A 11 -4.11 -2.73 56.21
N HIS A 12 -5.35 -2.62 55.71
CA HIS A 12 -5.78 -3.19 54.43
C HIS A 12 -5.07 -2.48 53.28
N PRO A 13 -4.31 -3.18 52.40
CA PRO A 13 -3.83 -2.57 51.18
C PRO A 13 -4.94 -2.62 50.14
N TRP A 14 -5.42 -1.45 49.75
CA TRP A 14 -6.12 -1.26 48.48
C TRP A 14 -5.17 -1.70 47.36
N HIS A 15 -5.42 -2.85 46.74
CA HIS A 15 -4.86 -3.12 45.42
C HIS A 15 -5.69 -2.33 44.42
N LEU A 16 -5.21 -1.13 44.08
CA LEU A 16 -5.59 -0.48 42.83
C LEU A 16 -5.20 -1.45 41.72
N GLY A 17 -6.21 -2.13 41.17
CA GLY A 17 -6.09 -2.85 39.91
C GLY A 17 -5.73 -1.85 38.84
N ALA A 18 -4.43 -1.62 38.64
CA ALA A 18 -3.92 -1.05 37.42
C ALA A 18 -4.36 -2.00 36.32
N SER A 19 -5.47 -1.65 35.65
CA SER A 19 -5.90 -2.30 34.42
C SER A 19 -4.79 -2.07 33.41
N MET A 20 -3.83 -2.99 33.38
CA MET A 20 -2.85 -3.08 32.30
C MET A 20 -3.64 -3.03 31.00
N PRO A 21 -3.32 -2.11 30.07
CA PRO A 21 -3.93 -2.12 28.76
C PRO A 21 -3.79 -3.54 28.22
N ARG A 22 -4.93 -4.19 27.92
CA ARG A 22 -4.93 -5.53 27.38
C ARG A 22 -3.99 -5.51 26.16
N PRO A 23 -3.03 -6.45 26.04
CA PRO A 23 -2.14 -6.49 24.89
C PRO A 23 -2.97 -6.49 23.61
N ILE A 24 -2.51 -5.75 22.60
CA ILE A 24 -3.17 -5.70 21.30
C ILE A 24 -3.25 -7.13 20.76
N ASP A 25 -4.47 -7.58 20.48
CA ASP A 25 -4.71 -8.85 19.80
C ASP A 25 -4.32 -8.71 18.33
N LEU A 26 -3.11 -9.16 18.00
CA LEU A 26 -2.56 -9.05 16.64
C LEU A 26 -3.32 -9.91 15.63
N ALA A 27 -3.89 -11.04 16.05
CA ALA A 27 -4.71 -11.89 15.19
C ALA A 27 -6.01 -11.16 14.84
N LYS A 28 -6.67 -10.55 15.83
CA LYS A 28 -7.87 -9.75 15.59
C LYS A 28 -7.59 -8.51 14.74
N ARG A 29 -6.44 -7.86 14.96
CA ARG A 29 -5.99 -6.73 14.15
C ARG A 29 -5.85 -7.11 12.68
N ARG A 30 -5.23 -8.26 12.38
CA ARG A 30 -5.06 -8.77 11.01
C ARG A 30 -6.41 -9.07 10.36
N GLU A 31 -7.28 -9.80 11.06
CA GLU A 31 -8.65 -10.10 10.58
C GLU A 31 -9.44 -8.82 10.26
N LEU A 32 -9.36 -7.80 11.14
CA LEU A 32 -10.00 -6.52 10.89
C LEU A 32 -9.40 -5.83 9.66
N LEU A 33 -8.08 -5.83 9.51
CA LEU A 33 -7.43 -5.16 8.39
C LEU A 33 -7.79 -5.80 7.04
N ASP A 34 -7.87 -7.14 6.98
CA ASP A 34 -8.32 -7.88 5.78
C ASP A 34 -9.75 -7.48 5.40
N ARG A 35 -10.65 -7.40 6.38
CA ARG A 35 -12.04 -6.97 6.16
C ARG A 35 -12.16 -5.50 5.79
N VAL A 36 -11.31 -4.64 6.35
CA VAL A 36 -11.24 -3.23 5.92
C VAL A 36 -10.83 -3.16 4.46
N ARG A 37 -9.79 -3.91 4.05
CA ARG A 37 -9.36 -3.97 2.66
C ARG A 37 -10.49 -4.36 1.72
N GLU A 38 -11.21 -5.44 2.01
CA GLU A 38 -12.37 -5.87 1.22
C GLU A 38 -13.45 -4.80 1.13
N TYR A 39 -13.74 -4.13 2.24
CA TYR A 39 -14.71 -3.04 2.27
C TYR A 39 -14.25 -1.88 1.40
N VAL A 40 -13.00 -1.43 1.53
CA VAL A 40 -12.48 -0.28 0.79
C VAL A 40 -12.40 -0.58 -0.71
N LEU A 41 -11.99 -1.79 -1.10
CA LEU A 41 -12.00 -2.23 -2.51
C LEU A 41 -13.41 -2.21 -3.12
N SER A 42 -14.44 -2.47 -2.32
CA SER A 42 -15.83 -2.51 -2.80
C SER A 42 -16.51 -1.13 -2.80
N ASN A 43 -16.07 -0.21 -1.93
CA ASN A 43 -16.77 1.05 -1.66
C ASN A 43 -15.97 2.31 -2.02
N GLY A 44 -14.68 2.20 -2.34
CA GLY A 44 -13.79 3.34 -2.60
C GLY A 44 -13.42 4.15 -1.33
N LEU A 45 -12.54 5.12 -1.50
CA LEU A 45 -12.10 6.08 -0.48
C LEU A 45 -13.00 7.31 -0.39
N THR A 46 -13.55 7.77 -1.51
CA THR A 46 -14.30 9.04 -1.56
C THR A 46 -15.49 9.04 -0.60
N SER A 47 -16.20 7.92 -0.48
CA SER A 47 -17.32 7.73 0.45
C SER A 47 -16.93 7.10 1.80
N LEU A 48 -15.65 6.83 2.04
CA LEU A 48 -15.24 6.08 3.22
C LEU A 48 -15.38 6.93 4.49
N SER A 49 -16.11 6.41 5.47
CA SER A 49 -16.14 6.94 6.83
C SER A 49 -16.08 5.79 7.83
N LEU A 50 -15.51 6.06 9.02
CA LEU A 50 -15.28 5.03 10.04
C LEU A 50 -16.57 4.39 10.53
N ARG A 51 -17.68 5.13 10.59
CA ARG A 51 -18.94 4.64 11.15
C ARG A 51 -19.63 3.59 10.24
N PRO A 52 -19.83 3.83 8.93
CA PRO A 52 -20.27 2.80 7.99
C PRO A 52 -19.30 1.61 7.91
N LEU A 53 -18.00 1.86 7.88
CA LEU A 53 -16.97 0.82 7.87
C LEU A 53 -17.09 -0.08 9.11
N ALA A 54 -17.11 0.51 10.30
CA ALA A 54 -17.23 -0.22 11.56
C ALA A 54 -18.52 -1.05 11.61
N ARG A 55 -19.65 -0.47 11.16
CA ARG A 55 -20.93 -1.18 11.07
C ARG A 55 -20.84 -2.39 10.15
N ALA A 56 -20.27 -2.23 8.95
CA ALA A 56 -20.07 -3.34 8.01
C ALA A 56 -19.13 -4.41 8.57
N LEU A 57 -18.15 -4.00 9.37
CA LEU A 57 -17.23 -4.91 10.04
C LEU A 57 -17.80 -5.53 11.34
N GLY A 58 -19.00 -5.14 11.77
CA GLY A 58 -19.58 -5.59 13.04
C GLY A 58 -18.76 -5.17 14.27
N THR A 59 -18.11 -4.01 14.20
CA THR A 59 -17.26 -3.44 15.25
C THR A 59 -17.63 -1.98 15.52
N SER A 60 -16.90 -1.30 16.41
CA SER A 60 -17.05 0.14 16.64
C SER A 60 -15.93 0.95 15.97
N ASP A 61 -16.24 2.20 15.64
CA ASP A 61 -15.26 3.22 15.24
C ASP A 61 -14.13 3.35 16.27
N ARG A 62 -14.47 3.36 17.56
CA ARG A 62 -13.48 3.34 18.65
C ARG A 62 -12.55 2.13 18.58
N MET A 63 -13.06 0.95 18.23
CA MET A 63 -12.24 -0.26 18.11
C MET A 63 -11.30 -0.19 16.91
N LEU A 64 -11.76 0.34 15.78
CA LEU A 64 -10.88 0.58 14.62
C LEU A 64 -9.77 1.57 14.97
N LEU A 65 -10.09 2.69 15.63
CA LEU A 65 -9.09 3.66 16.06
C LEU A 65 -8.14 3.09 17.13
N TYR A 66 -8.62 2.19 17.99
CA TYR A 66 -7.76 1.49 18.95
C TYR A 66 -6.67 0.66 18.26
N TYR A 67 -7.00 -0.05 17.18
CA TYR A 67 -6.05 -0.91 16.46
C TYR A 67 -5.15 -0.17 15.46
N PHE A 68 -5.67 0.90 14.85
CA PHE A 68 -5.05 1.54 13.69
C PHE A 68 -4.71 3.01 13.90
N GLY A 69 -5.08 3.59 15.05
CA GLY A 69 -4.79 4.97 15.43
C GLY A 69 -5.70 5.98 14.72
N THR A 70 -5.57 6.10 13.40
CA THR A 70 -6.34 7.05 12.59
C THR A 70 -7.00 6.35 11.40
N LYS A 71 -8.00 7.00 10.79
CA LYS A 71 -8.63 6.50 9.57
C LYS A 71 -7.60 6.39 8.44
N GLU A 72 -6.66 7.31 8.38
CA GLU A 72 -5.65 7.43 7.32
C GLU A 72 -4.65 6.31 7.41
N ARG A 73 -4.17 6.05 8.63
CA ARG A 73 -3.29 4.94 8.90
C ARG A 73 -3.99 3.60 8.64
N LEU A 74 -5.27 3.49 9.00
CA LEU A 74 -6.07 2.31 8.64
C LEU A 74 -6.15 2.12 7.12
N ILE A 75 -6.39 3.18 6.36
CA ILE A 75 -6.39 3.15 4.89
C ILE A 75 -5.03 2.76 4.35
N ALA A 76 -3.95 3.43 4.80
CA ALA A 76 -2.59 3.15 4.38
C ALA A 76 -2.23 1.68 4.58
N GLU A 77 -2.52 1.15 5.77
CA GLU A 77 -2.26 -0.26 6.09
C GLU A 77 -3.14 -1.21 5.25
N ALA A 78 -4.39 -0.86 4.96
CA ALA A 78 -5.26 -1.67 4.12
C ALA A 78 -4.81 -1.70 2.64
N LEU A 79 -4.20 -0.60 2.16
CA LEU A 79 -3.60 -0.51 0.82
C LEU A 79 -2.29 -1.28 0.74
N ALA A 80 -1.45 -1.17 1.78
CA ALA A 80 -0.17 -1.88 1.85
C ALA A 80 -0.35 -3.40 1.77
N LEU A 81 -1.42 -3.96 2.37
CA LEU A 81 -1.73 -5.38 2.28
C LEU A 81 -1.87 -5.93 0.85
N ASP A 82 -2.22 -5.09 -0.14
CA ASP A 82 -2.30 -5.54 -1.54
C ASP A 82 -1.17 -5.04 -2.42
N ALA A 83 -0.51 -3.94 -2.05
CA ALA A 83 0.81 -3.61 -2.61
C ALA A 83 1.71 -4.86 -2.52
N GLU A 84 1.55 -5.63 -1.44
CA GLU A 84 2.17 -6.92 -1.23
C GLU A 84 1.87 -8.01 -2.31
N ARG A 85 0.98 -7.85 -3.30
CA ARG A 85 0.67 -8.92 -4.27
C ARG A 85 1.26 -8.73 -5.66
N PRO A 86 1.07 -7.59 -6.36
CA PRO A 86 1.75 -7.33 -7.62
C PRO A 86 3.23 -7.08 -7.43
N PHE A 87 3.61 -6.25 -6.43
CA PHE A 87 5.01 -5.98 -6.09
C PHE A 87 5.74 -7.27 -5.70
N TRP A 88 5.15 -8.14 -4.87
CA TRP A 88 5.84 -9.40 -4.51
C TRP A 88 5.90 -10.40 -5.64
N ARG A 89 4.91 -10.44 -6.55
CA ARG A 89 5.06 -11.27 -7.76
C ARG A 89 6.18 -10.75 -8.64
N ALA A 90 6.24 -9.45 -8.87
CA ALA A 90 7.29 -8.82 -9.68
C ALA A 90 8.67 -8.99 -9.03
N SER A 91 8.77 -8.73 -7.73
CA SER A 91 9.98 -8.94 -6.92
C SER A 91 10.40 -10.42 -6.91
N SER A 92 9.46 -11.34 -6.67
CA SER A 92 9.72 -12.77 -6.73
C SER A 92 10.15 -13.23 -8.12
N LEU A 93 9.63 -12.64 -9.20
CA LEU A 93 10.09 -12.91 -10.56
C LEU A 93 11.52 -12.42 -10.78
N LEU A 94 11.87 -11.23 -10.29
CA LEU A 94 13.25 -10.73 -10.32
C LEU A 94 14.20 -11.64 -9.51
N ASP A 95 13.77 -12.12 -8.34
CA ASP A 95 14.56 -13.01 -7.49
C ASP A 95 14.76 -14.41 -8.10
N THR A 96 13.76 -14.93 -8.82
CA THR A 96 13.78 -16.31 -9.36
C THR A 96 14.31 -16.42 -10.78
N ALA A 97 13.96 -15.47 -11.66
CA ALA A 97 14.40 -15.44 -13.06
C ALA A 97 15.70 -14.65 -13.25
N GLY A 98 16.13 -13.90 -12.23
CA GLY A 98 17.22 -12.94 -12.30
C GLY A 98 16.73 -11.57 -12.79
N ALA A 99 17.38 -10.51 -12.31
CA ALA A 99 17.14 -9.18 -12.85
C ALA A 99 17.54 -9.13 -14.34
N PRO A 100 16.75 -8.47 -15.21
CA PRO A 100 17.11 -8.26 -16.60
C PRO A 100 18.53 -7.71 -16.77
N ASP A 101 19.29 -8.31 -17.68
CA ASP A 101 20.69 -7.97 -17.98
C ASP A 101 20.84 -7.09 -19.23
N ASP A 102 19.77 -6.94 -20.03
CA ASP A 102 19.72 -6.07 -21.20
C ASP A 102 18.39 -5.29 -21.31
N ALA A 103 18.36 -4.30 -22.22
CA ALA A 103 17.18 -3.46 -22.48
C ALA A 103 15.96 -4.28 -22.91
N ALA A 104 16.17 -5.31 -23.74
CA ALA A 104 15.10 -6.17 -24.24
C ALA A 104 14.47 -7.02 -23.12
N GLY A 105 15.28 -7.46 -22.15
CA GLY A 105 14.85 -8.16 -20.95
C GLY A 105 14.01 -7.27 -20.04
N LEU A 106 14.47 -6.04 -19.81
CA LEU A 106 13.70 -5.06 -19.04
C LEU A 106 12.35 -4.77 -19.72
N ARG A 107 12.35 -4.65 -21.06
CA ARG A 107 11.11 -4.49 -21.82
C ARG A 107 10.14 -5.62 -21.57
N ARG A 108 10.58 -6.88 -21.72
CA ARG A 108 9.72 -8.05 -21.48
C ARG A 108 9.17 -8.07 -20.06
N PHE A 109 10.02 -7.78 -19.07
CA PHE A 109 9.61 -7.70 -17.67
C PHE A 109 8.51 -6.65 -17.44
N VAL A 110 8.68 -5.46 -18.02
CA VAL A 110 7.72 -4.36 -17.91
C VAL A 110 6.41 -4.65 -18.66
N GLU A 111 6.47 -5.31 -19.83
CA GLU A 111 5.30 -5.79 -20.57
C GLU A 111 4.51 -6.84 -19.78
N ASP A 112 5.19 -7.81 -19.16
CA ASP A 112 4.57 -8.82 -18.30
C ASP A 112 3.92 -8.18 -17.07
N LEU A 113 4.59 -7.21 -16.45
CA LEU A 113 4.06 -6.46 -15.33
C LEU A 113 2.79 -5.68 -15.73
N TRP A 114 2.77 -5.05 -16.91
CA TRP A 114 1.58 -4.37 -17.43
C TRP A 114 0.39 -5.32 -17.60
N GLN A 115 0.61 -6.53 -18.13
CA GLN A 115 -0.46 -7.53 -18.25
C GLN A 115 -1.02 -7.96 -16.89
N GLN A 116 -0.15 -8.07 -15.87
CA GLN A 116 -0.58 -8.40 -14.51
C GLN A 116 -1.36 -7.25 -13.85
N ILE A 117 -0.90 -6.01 -14.03
CA ILE A 117 -1.51 -4.81 -13.45
C ILE A 117 -2.93 -4.63 -14.00
N ARG A 118 -3.13 -4.78 -15.31
CA ARG A 118 -4.43 -4.52 -15.96
C ARG A 118 -5.47 -5.64 -15.82
N ALA A 119 -5.12 -6.74 -15.13
CA ALA A 119 -6.01 -7.88 -14.97
C ALA A 119 -7.35 -7.47 -14.31
N PRO A 120 -8.50 -8.04 -14.71
CA PRO A 120 -9.81 -7.57 -14.23
C PRO A 120 -9.98 -7.56 -12.72
N ASP A 121 -9.38 -8.54 -12.02
CA ASP A 121 -9.37 -8.68 -10.56
C ASP A 121 -8.58 -7.56 -9.86
N ARG A 122 -7.71 -6.85 -10.58
CA ARG A 122 -6.88 -5.74 -10.06
C ARG A 122 -7.54 -4.38 -10.18
N ARG A 123 -8.54 -4.22 -11.05
CA ARG A 123 -9.20 -2.94 -11.32
C ARG A 123 -9.73 -2.22 -10.07
N PRO A 124 -10.37 -2.91 -9.10
CA PRO A 124 -10.82 -2.24 -7.87
C PRO A 124 -9.66 -1.61 -7.09
N MET A 125 -8.51 -2.28 -7.04
CA MET A 125 -7.31 -1.76 -6.38
C MET A 125 -6.68 -0.60 -7.14
N LEU A 126 -6.61 -0.67 -8.47
CA LEU A 126 -6.06 0.44 -9.27
C LEU A 126 -6.88 1.72 -9.14
N ARG A 127 -8.22 1.58 -9.12
CA ARG A 127 -9.12 2.71 -8.85
C ARG A 127 -8.83 3.32 -7.48
N LEU A 128 -8.61 2.45 -6.50
CA LEU A 128 -8.33 2.86 -5.13
C LEU A 128 -7.00 3.63 -4.99
N TYR A 129 -5.95 3.22 -5.70
CA TYR A 129 -4.70 3.99 -5.78
C TYR A 129 -4.92 5.36 -6.41
N LEU A 130 -5.67 5.44 -7.52
CA LEU A 130 -5.98 6.72 -8.18
C LEU A 130 -6.84 7.65 -7.30
N GLU A 131 -7.78 7.08 -6.55
CA GLU A 131 -8.55 7.83 -5.55
C GLU A 131 -7.65 8.36 -4.43
N LEU A 132 -6.70 7.56 -3.94
CA LEU A 132 -5.73 8.00 -2.94
C LEU A 132 -4.85 9.13 -3.48
N MET A 133 -4.32 8.99 -4.70
CA MET A 133 -3.55 10.03 -5.37
C MET A 133 -4.35 11.32 -5.47
N THR A 134 -5.60 11.24 -5.93
CA THR A 134 -6.50 12.39 -6.01
C THR A 134 -6.80 12.99 -4.62
N ALA A 135 -7.02 12.16 -3.60
CA ALA A 135 -7.24 12.62 -2.23
C ALA A 135 -6.02 13.36 -1.67
N SER A 136 -4.80 12.94 -2.00
CA SER A 136 -3.57 13.62 -1.62
C SER A 136 -3.39 15.00 -2.22
N LEU A 137 -4.02 15.28 -3.37
CA LEU A 137 -4.03 16.63 -3.95
C LEU A 137 -4.94 17.59 -3.15
N HIS A 138 -5.99 17.06 -2.52
CA HIS A 138 -6.92 17.86 -1.72
C HIS A 138 -6.43 18.05 -0.27
N ASP A 139 -5.77 17.03 0.29
CA ASP A 139 -5.24 17.05 1.66
C ASP A 139 -3.82 16.45 1.68
N PRO A 140 -2.80 17.24 1.25
CA PRO A 140 -1.43 16.77 1.07
C PRO A 140 -0.75 16.36 2.37
N ASP A 141 -1.05 17.04 3.48
CA ASP A 141 -0.47 16.71 4.78
C ASP A 141 -0.96 15.34 5.28
N ARG A 142 -2.21 15.00 4.95
CA ARG A 142 -2.88 13.79 5.41
C ARG A 142 -2.58 12.57 4.56
N TYR A 143 -2.66 12.67 3.24
CA TYR A 143 -2.50 11.53 2.32
C TYR A 143 -1.21 11.56 1.51
N GLY A 144 -0.49 12.69 1.49
CA GLY A 144 0.77 12.83 0.77
C GLY A 144 1.84 11.81 1.19
N PRO A 145 2.08 11.55 2.49
CA PRO A 145 3.00 10.49 2.90
C PRO A 145 2.62 9.12 2.34
N ILE A 146 1.34 8.75 2.39
CA ILE A 146 0.84 7.44 1.95
C ILE A 146 1.04 7.25 0.44
N VAL A 147 0.72 8.27 -0.36
CA VAL A 147 0.95 8.24 -1.81
C VAL A 147 2.43 8.14 -2.14
N ARG A 148 3.28 8.90 -1.43
CA ARG A 148 4.73 8.84 -1.64
C ARG A 148 5.26 7.45 -1.34
N ASP A 149 4.85 6.82 -0.25
CA ASP A 149 5.30 5.47 0.10
C ASP A 149 4.93 4.46 -0.99
N VAL A 150 3.69 4.51 -1.48
CA VAL A 150 3.21 3.65 -2.58
C VAL A 150 4.01 3.86 -3.87
N LEU A 151 4.23 5.11 -4.30
CA LEU A 151 4.99 5.40 -5.53
C LEU A 151 6.48 5.05 -5.37
N THR A 152 7.03 5.25 -4.18
CA THR A 152 8.42 4.94 -3.86
C THR A 152 8.65 3.43 -3.91
N GLU A 153 7.71 2.61 -3.42
CA GLU A 153 7.80 1.15 -3.51
C GLU A 153 7.96 0.67 -4.96
N TRP A 154 7.15 1.18 -5.90
CA TRP A 154 7.30 0.87 -7.32
C TRP A 154 8.61 1.37 -7.92
N THR A 155 9.04 2.56 -7.52
CA THR A 155 10.30 3.15 -8.00
C THR A 155 11.51 2.37 -7.50
N ASP A 156 11.50 1.96 -6.23
CA ASP A 156 12.56 1.18 -5.60
C ASP A 156 12.59 -0.27 -6.11
N LEU A 157 11.48 -0.82 -6.62
CA LEU A 157 11.47 -2.09 -7.35
C LEU A 157 12.28 -2.01 -8.66
N LEU A 158 12.10 -0.92 -9.41
CA LEU A 158 12.63 -0.80 -10.77
C LEU A 158 14.03 -0.20 -10.81
N THR A 159 14.39 0.64 -9.84
CA THR A 159 15.71 1.30 -9.78
C THR A 159 16.88 0.31 -9.84
N PRO A 160 16.89 -0.82 -9.09
CA PRO A 160 17.95 -1.82 -9.17
C PRO A 160 18.08 -2.47 -10.56
N VAL A 161 16.99 -2.60 -11.30
CA VAL A 161 17.03 -3.17 -12.66
C VAL A 161 17.76 -2.21 -13.60
N PHE A 162 17.46 -0.91 -13.54
CA PHE A 162 18.18 0.11 -14.32
C PHE A 162 19.66 0.23 -13.93
N LEU A 163 19.99 0.07 -12.64
CA LEU A 163 21.38 -0.01 -12.18
C LEU A 163 22.10 -1.22 -12.80
N GLY A 164 21.42 -2.37 -12.89
CA GLY A 164 21.94 -3.58 -13.55
C GLY A 164 22.32 -3.37 -15.02
N LEU A 165 21.64 -2.44 -15.71
CA LEU A 165 21.94 -2.03 -17.10
C LEU A 165 23.13 -1.05 -17.21
N GLY A 166 23.81 -0.74 -16.10
CA GLY A 166 24.98 0.13 -16.06
C GLY A 166 24.65 1.63 -15.98
N MET A 167 23.42 2.00 -15.62
CA MET A 167 23.07 3.40 -15.39
C MET A 167 23.62 3.91 -14.05
N GLY A 168 23.96 5.21 -13.99
CA GLY A 168 24.23 5.88 -12.72
C GLY A 168 22.95 6.02 -11.88
N GLU A 169 23.10 6.06 -10.54
CA GLU A 169 22.01 6.04 -9.56
C GLU A 169 20.90 7.06 -9.83
N GLN A 170 21.27 8.33 -10.06
CA GLN A 170 20.29 9.38 -10.33
C GLN A 170 19.50 9.12 -11.61
N ARG A 171 20.16 8.61 -12.66
CA ARG A 171 19.51 8.28 -13.93
C ARG A 171 18.58 7.09 -13.77
N ALA A 172 19.05 6.02 -13.12
CA ALA A 172 18.26 4.83 -12.84
C ALA A 172 16.96 5.17 -12.09
N ARG A 173 17.06 5.99 -11.03
CA ARG A 173 15.88 6.47 -10.30
C ARG A 173 14.96 7.32 -11.18
N ASN A 174 15.49 8.21 -12.02
CA ASN A 174 14.67 9.03 -12.92
C ASN A 174 13.91 8.18 -13.95
N GLU A 175 14.56 7.17 -14.54
CA GLU A 175 13.92 6.25 -15.50
C GLU A 175 12.83 5.41 -14.82
N ALA A 176 13.09 4.93 -13.60
CA ALA A 176 12.09 4.23 -12.79
C ALA A 176 10.88 5.12 -12.50
N THR A 177 11.09 6.35 -12.00
CA THR A 177 10.01 7.31 -11.74
C THR A 177 9.22 7.60 -13.02
N LEU A 178 9.89 7.87 -14.14
CA LEU A 178 9.24 8.15 -15.42
C LEU A 178 8.34 6.98 -15.85
N LEU A 179 8.85 5.75 -15.76
CA LEU A 179 8.09 4.56 -16.14
C LEU A 179 6.88 4.35 -15.21
N VAL A 180 7.05 4.49 -13.90
CA VAL A 180 5.98 4.35 -12.90
C VAL A 180 4.89 5.39 -13.12
N ASP A 181 5.24 6.67 -13.18
CA ASP A 181 4.29 7.77 -13.31
C ASP A 181 3.55 7.72 -14.64
N ALA A 182 4.25 7.44 -15.74
CA ALA A 182 3.63 7.28 -17.05
C ALA A 182 2.66 6.08 -17.06
N THR A 183 3.03 4.96 -16.42
CA THR A 183 2.16 3.78 -16.31
C THR A 183 0.89 4.11 -15.55
N PHE A 184 0.98 4.77 -14.38
CA PHE A 184 -0.21 5.19 -13.63
C PHE A 184 -1.11 6.15 -14.44
N GLY A 185 -0.52 7.07 -15.20
CA GLY A 185 -1.26 7.94 -16.10
C GLY A 185 -2.04 7.18 -17.18
N LEU A 186 -1.44 6.13 -17.75
CA LEU A 186 -2.07 5.28 -18.77
C LEU A 186 -3.22 4.41 -18.23
N LEU A 187 -3.34 4.25 -16.91
CA LEU A 187 -4.42 3.50 -16.28
C LEU A 187 -5.71 4.31 -16.12
N VAL A 188 -5.65 5.65 -16.11
CA VAL A 188 -6.79 6.51 -15.76
C VAL A 188 -7.99 6.33 -16.70
N ALA A 189 -7.77 6.51 -18.01
CA ALA A 189 -8.83 6.39 -19.01
C ALA A 189 -9.47 4.98 -19.09
N PRO A 190 -8.69 3.88 -19.25
CA PRO A 190 -9.28 2.55 -19.40
C PRO A 190 -9.98 2.04 -18.13
N LEU A 191 -9.62 2.55 -16.94
CA LEU A 191 -10.36 2.24 -15.70
C LEU A 191 -11.73 2.93 -15.63
N ALA A 192 -11.88 4.07 -16.31
CA ALA A 192 -13.11 4.84 -16.37
C ALA A 192 -14.07 4.32 -17.47
N ASP A 193 -13.57 4.04 -18.67
CA ASP A 193 -14.40 3.69 -19.83
C ASP A 193 -14.36 2.20 -20.23
N GLY A 194 -13.43 1.41 -19.69
CA GLY A 194 -13.25 -0.01 -19.98
C GLY A 194 -12.49 -0.32 -21.28
N HIS A 195 -12.02 0.67 -22.04
CA HIS A 195 -11.36 0.49 -23.33
C HIS A 195 -9.83 0.39 -23.20
N TRP A 196 -9.34 -0.81 -22.95
CA TRP A 196 -7.91 -1.06 -22.72
C TRP A 196 -7.03 -1.02 -23.98
N ALA A 197 -7.60 -1.18 -25.18
CA ALA A 197 -6.81 -1.27 -26.41
C ALA A 197 -5.96 -0.01 -26.67
N GLY A 198 -6.51 1.17 -26.37
CA GLY A 198 -5.79 2.44 -26.51
C GLY A 198 -4.64 2.56 -25.50
N ALA A 199 -4.87 2.16 -24.24
CA ALA A 199 -3.84 2.14 -23.22
C ALA A 199 -2.73 1.13 -23.53
N ASP A 200 -3.08 -0.06 -24.03
CA ASP A 200 -2.13 -1.09 -24.45
C ASP A 200 -1.24 -0.59 -25.60
N ALA A 201 -1.82 0.11 -26.59
CA ALA A 201 -1.06 0.69 -27.68
C ALA A 201 -0.14 1.82 -27.20
N ALA A 202 -0.65 2.72 -26.35
CA ALA A 202 0.13 3.82 -25.79
C ALA A 202 1.28 3.33 -24.90
N PHE A 203 1.06 2.27 -24.12
CA PHE A 203 2.08 1.63 -23.30
C PHE A 203 3.22 1.06 -24.16
N ARG A 204 2.91 0.34 -25.25
CA ARG A 204 3.95 -0.13 -26.18
C ARG A 204 4.74 1.03 -26.78
N SER A 205 4.05 2.09 -27.22
CA SER A 205 4.72 3.29 -27.74
C SER A 205 5.54 4.04 -26.69
N LEU A 206 5.21 3.92 -25.40
CA LEU A 206 6.06 4.41 -24.31
C LEU A 206 7.35 3.59 -24.26
N LEU A 207 7.25 2.26 -24.23
CA LEU A 207 8.43 1.39 -24.17
C LEU A 207 9.32 1.55 -25.40
N ASP A 208 8.76 1.68 -26.60
CA ASP A 208 9.52 1.92 -27.85
C ASP A 208 10.40 3.17 -27.76
N ARG A 209 9.95 4.20 -27.03
CA ARG A 209 10.70 5.45 -26.83
C ARG A 209 11.75 5.32 -25.73
N LEU A 210 11.45 4.59 -24.66
CA LEU A 210 12.31 4.47 -23.50
C LEU A 210 13.43 3.44 -23.70
N GLU A 211 13.14 2.33 -24.39
CA GLU A 211 14.07 1.20 -24.59
C GLU A 211 15.39 1.63 -25.23
N ALA A 212 15.34 2.56 -26.19
CA ALA A 212 16.54 3.11 -26.81
C ALA A 212 17.48 3.79 -25.78
N GLY A 213 16.95 4.28 -24.66
CA GLY A 213 17.69 4.88 -23.56
C GLY A 213 18.13 3.90 -22.48
N TRP A 214 17.78 2.61 -22.55
CA TRP A 214 18.02 1.64 -21.48
C TRP A 214 19.39 0.97 -21.53
N HIS A 215 20.44 1.79 -21.42
CA HIS A 215 21.83 1.37 -21.45
C HIS A 215 22.69 2.33 -20.63
N ALA A 216 23.90 1.89 -20.29
CA ALA A 216 24.91 2.74 -19.65
C ALA A 216 25.02 4.10 -20.38
N ALA A 217 25.23 5.18 -19.61
CA ALA A 217 25.48 6.48 -20.23
C ALA A 217 26.79 6.41 -21.04
N GLN A 218 26.75 6.93 -22.28
CA GLN A 218 27.98 7.23 -23.03
C GLN A 218 28.75 8.37 -22.35
#